data_AF-A0A0D9NVA7-F1
#
_entry.id   AF-A0A0D9NVA7-F1
#
_cell.length_a   1.000
_cell.length_b   1.000
_cell.length_c   1.000
_cell.angle_alpha   90.00
_cell.angle_beta   90.00
_cell.angle_gamma   90.00
#
_symmetry.space_group_name_H-M   'P 1'
#
loop_
_entity.id
_entity.type
_entity.pdbx_description
1 polymer ?
#
loop_
_entity_poly.entity_id
_entity_poly.type
_entity_poly.pdbx_seq_one_letter_code
_entity_poly.pdbx_strand_id
1 'polypeptide(L)'
;DDELSKDVRVYQLADYFEVNGLKDYALQKFQAKITKLWVSEVFVDCIRDVYRSTSDEKCKMRGAVVYVVHQHVSELWGKAF
;
A
#
# COMPACT_ATOMS: atom_id res chain seq x y z
N ASP A 1 8.16 0.21 13.54
CA ASP A 1 8.70 1.44 12.96
C ASP A 1 8.23 1.42 11.53
N ASP A 2 7.04 1.97 11.32
CA ASP A 2 6.19 1.48 10.24
C ASP A 2 6.40 2.35 9.00
N GLU A 3 7.51 2.08 8.32
CA GLU A 3 7.93 2.84 7.15
C GLU A 3 6.82 2.92 6.09
N LEU A 4 6.01 1.87 5.95
CA LEU A 4 4.83 1.82 5.09
C LEU A 4 3.59 2.47 5.73
N SER A 5 3.30 2.21 7.02
CA SER A 5 2.08 2.74 7.65
C SER A 5 2.09 4.26 7.79
N LYS A 6 3.26 4.91 7.82
CA LYS A 6 3.35 6.38 7.74
C LYS A 6 2.73 6.92 6.44
N ASP A 7 3.08 6.34 5.29
CA ASP A 7 2.58 6.83 4.01
C ASP A 7 1.08 6.54 3.86
N VAL A 8 0.59 5.41 4.40
CA VAL A 8 -0.84 5.10 4.50
C VAL A 8 -1.58 6.19 5.29
N ARG A 9 -1.12 6.52 6.50
CA ARG A 9 -1.76 7.55 7.34
C ARG A 9 -1.75 8.94 6.69
N VAL A 10 -0.65 9.32 6.04
CA VAL A 10 -0.56 10.61 5.32
C VAL A 10 -1.53 10.65 4.15
N TYR A 11 -1.62 9.57 3.37
CA TYR A 11 -2.58 9.48 2.26
C TYR A 11 -4.02 9.65 2.75
N GLN A 12 -4.39 8.97 3.82
CA GLN A 12 -5.75 9.06 4.38
C GLN A 12 -6.07 10.46 4.89
N LEU A 13 -5.14 11.09 5.60
CA LEU A 13 -5.33 12.43 6.11
C LEU A 13 -5.48 13.45 4.97
N ALA A 14 -4.65 13.29 3.93
CA ALA A 14 -4.72 14.12 2.74
C ALA A 14 -6.02 13.91 1.95
N ASP A 15 -6.53 12.67 1.91
CA ASP A 15 -7.82 12.35 1.29
C ASP A 15 -8.98 12.98 2.08
N TYR A 16 -8.97 12.82 3.40
CA TYR A 16 -10.00 13.37 4.30
C TYR A 16 -10.11 14.90 4.22
N PHE A 17 -8.98 15.59 4.11
CA PHE A 17 -8.93 17.05 3.96
C PHE A 17 -8.88 17.54 2.50
N GLU A 18 -9.05 16.63 1.53
CA GLU A 18 -9.05 16.95 0.09
C GLU A 18 -7.77 17.64 -0.42
N VAL A 19 -6.64 17.38 0.24
CA VAL A 19 -5.31 17.87 -0.16
C VAL A 19 -4.73 16.96 -1.24
N ASN A 20 -5.28 17.07 -2.45
CA ASN A 20 -4.98 16.16 -3.58
C ASN A 20 -3.48 16.01 -3.88
N GLY A 21 -2.70 17.10 -3.85
CA GLY A 21 -1.25 17.02 -4.10
C GLY A 21 -0.50 16.17 -3.07
N LEU A 22 -0.89 16.26 -1.79
CA LEU A 22 -0.29 15.45 -0.73
C LEU A 22 -0.74 13.98 -0.83
N LYS A 23 -2.01 13.76 -1.19
CA LYS A 23 -2.57 12.42 -1.42
C LYS A 23 -1.81 11.70 -2.53
N ASP A 24 -1.61 12.35 -3.67
CA ASP A 24 -0.88 11.77 -4.80
C ASP A 24 0.61 11.56 -4.47
N TYR A 25 1.25 12.50 -3.75
CA TYR A 25 2.63 12.34 -3.29
C TYR A 25 2.80 11.13 -2.36
N ALA A 26 1.92 10.98 -1.37
CA ALA A 26 1.94 9.85 -0.45
C ALA A 26 1.74 8.53 -1.19
N LEU A 27 0.84 8.49 -2.18
CA LEU A 27 0.61 7.31 -3.02
C LEU A 27 1.85 6.91 -3.82
N GLN A 28 2.51 7.87 -4.48
CA GLN A 28 3.72 7.60 -5.26
C GLN A 28 4.84 7.05 -4.37
N LYS A 29 5.02 7.63 -3.19
CA LYS A 29 6.01 7.18 -2.21
C LYS A 29 5.71 5.78 -1.70
N PHE A 30 4.44 5.53 -1.39
CA PHE A 30 3.95 4.21 -1.00
C PHE A 30 4.25 3.17 -2.06
N GLN A 31 3.87 3.43 -3.32
CA GLN A 31 4.12 2.56 -4.48
C GLN A 31 5.61 2.22 -4.64
N ALA A 32 6.49 3.22 -4.54
CA ALA A 32 7.93 3.00 -4.65
C ALA A 32 8.49 2.09 -3.54
N LYS A 33 7.91 2.12 -2.34
CA LYS A 33 8.32 1.27 -1.21
C LYS A 33 7.77 -0.14 -1.32
N ILE A 34 6.47 -0.30 -1.62
CA ILE A 34 5.86 -1.64 -1.68
C ILE A 34 6.47 -2.50 -2.79
N THR A 35 6.90 -1.90 -3.90
CA THR A 35 7.63 -2.62 -4.97
C THR A 35 8.97 -3.17 -4.51
N LYS A 36 9.59 -2.59 -3.47
CA LYS A 36 10.86 -3.09 -2.90
C LYS A 36 10.65 -4.05 -1.74
N LEU A 37 9.58 -3.84 -0.97
CA LEU A 37 9.31 -4.54 0.29
C LEU A 37 8.29 -5.67 0.15
N TRP A 38 7.81 -5.98 -1.06
CA TRP A 38 6.71 -6.94 -1.30
C TRP A 38 6.90 -8.32 -0.65
N VAL A 39 8.14 -8.76 -0.45
CA VAL A 39 8.47 -10.08 0.13
C VAL A 39 8.61 -10.06 1.66
N SER A 40 8.54 -8.89 2.29
CA SER A 40 8.76 -8.72 3.73
C SER A 40 7.47 -8.88 4.55
N GLU A 41 7.58 -9.29 5.81
CA GLU A 41 6.44 -9.32 6.74
C GLU A 41 5.79 -7.94 6.92
N VAL A 42 6.59 -6.87 6.82
CA VAL A 42 6.13 -5.47 6.86
C VAL A 42 5.11 -5.17 5.75
N PHE A 43 5.22 -5.84 4.60
CA PHE A 43 4.22 -5.70 3.53
C PHE A 43 2.88 -6.34 3.92
N VAL A 44 2.87 -7.50 4.58
CA VAL A 44 1.64 -8.16 5.05
C VAL A 44 0.91 -7.30 6.09
N ASP A 45 1.65 -6.72 7.04
CA ASP A 45 1.07 -5.82 8.03
C ASP A 45 0.52 -4.54 7.38
N CYS A 46 1.26 -3.99 6.41
CA CYS A 46 0.81 -2.86 5.61
C CYS A 46 -0.49 -3.14 4.84
N ILE A 47 -0.64 -4.32 4.22
CA ILE A 47 -1.90 -4.73 3.56
C ILE A 47 -3.05 -4.66 4.56
N ARG A 48 -2.85 -5.21 5.76
CA ARG A 48 -3.87 -5.19 6.82
C ARG A 48 -4.26 -3.77 7.19
N ASP A 49 -3.28 -2.87 7.33
CA ASP A 49 -3.51 -1.46 7.64
C ASP A 49 -4.27 -0.75 6.53
N VAL A 50 -3.88 -0.91 5.26
CA VAL A 50 -4.57 -0.31 4.11
C VAL A 50 -6.04 -0.72 4.08
N TYR A 51 -6.34 -2.01 4.23
CA TYR A 51 -7.72 -2.50 4.14
C TYR A 51 -8.57 -2.19 5.38
N ARG A 52 -7.97 -2.05 6.56
CA ARG A 52 -8.68 -1.58 7.78
C ARG A 52 -9.02 -0.10 7.73
N SER A 53 -8.17 0.68 7.08
CA SER A 53 -8.15 2.14 7.20
C SER A 53 -8.86 2.84 6.02
N THR A 54 -9.09 2.11 4.93
CA THR A 54 -9.84 2.59 3.76
C THR A 54 -11.15 1.81 3.64
N SER A 55 -12.22 2.46 3.18
CA SER A 55 -13.52 1.81 2.91
C SER A 55 -13.93 1.90 1.44
N ASP A 56 -13.37 2.85 0.69
CA ASP A 56 -13.65 3.05 -0.73
C ASP A 56 -13.04 1.93 -1.61
N GLU A 57 -13.87 1.30 -2.44
CA GLU A 57 -13.45 0.31 -3.43
C GLU A 57 -12.52 0.90 -4.50
N LYS A 58 -12.66 2.20 -4.79
CA LYS A 58 -11.80 2.93 -5.74
C LYS A 58 -10.53 3.48 -5.09
N CYS A 59 -10.23 3.10 -3.85
CA CYS A 59 -9.02 3.54 -3.16
C CYS A 59 -7.76 3.12 -3.94
N LYS A 60 -6.99 4.11 -4.39
CA LYS A 60 -5.77 3.87 -5.18
C LYS A 60 -4.70 3.10 -4.41
N MET A 61 -4.67 3.19 -3.07
CA MET A 61 -3.75 2.39 -2.24
C MET A 61 -4.09 0.90 -2.28
N ARG A 62 -5.36 0.53 -2.21
CA ARG A 62 -5.81 -0.86 -2.39
C ARG A 62 -5.40 -1.37 -3.77
N GLY A 63 -5.64 -0.57 -4.81
CA GLY A 63 -5.21 -0.87 -6.17
C GLY A 63 -3.69 -1.08 -6.30
N ALA A 64 -2.87 -0.25 -5.64
CA ALA A 64 -1.43 -0.40 -5.63
C ALA A 64 -0.96 -1.71 -4.98
N VAL A 65 -1.57 -2.09 -3.85
CA VAL A 65 -1.31 -3.38 -3.20
C VAL A 65 -1.63 -4.55 -4.13
N VAL A 66 -2.84 -4.56 -4.70
CA VAL A 66 -3.29 -5.64 -5.59
C VAL A 66 -2.37 -5.75 -6.81
N TYR A 67 -1.98 -4.61 -7.39
CA TYR A 67 -1.05 -4.57 -8.50
C TYR A 67 0.28 -5.26 -8.16
N VAL A 68 0.91 -4.89 -7.03
CA VAL A 68 2.19 -5.48 -6.61
C VAL A 68 2.07 -6.98 -6.34
N VAL A 69 1.02 -7.40 -5.62
CA VAL A 69 0.77 -8.84 -5.37
C VAL A 69 0.60 -9.61 -6.68
N HIS A 70 -0.16 -9.05 -7.63
CA HIS A 70 -0.36 -9.66 -8.94
C HIS A 70 0.94 -9.79 -9.74
N GLN A 71 1.84 -8.80 -9.68
CA GLN A 71 3.14 -8.86 -10.37
C GLN A 71 4.04 -9.99 -9.84
N HIS A 72 3.95 -10.30 -8.55
CA HIS A 72 4.81 -11.29 -7.89
C HIS A 72 4.09 -12.61 -7.58
N VAL A 73 2.87 -12.82 -8.10
CA VAL A 73 2.03 -13.97 -7.72
C VAL A 73 2.74 -15.30 -7.97
N SER A 74 3.42 -15.46 -9.10
CA SER A 74 4.18 -16.67 -9.44
C SER A 74 5.32 -16.95 -8.46
N GLU A 75 6.01 -15.91 -7.98
CA GLU A 75 7.09 -16.03 -7.00
C GLU A 75 6.56 -16.35 -5.61
N LEU A 76 5.38 -15.83 -5.25
CA LEU A 76 4.71 -16.13 -4.00
C LEU A 76 4.27 -17.61 -3.95
N TRP A 77 3.71 -18.13 -5.04
CA TRP A 77 3.36 -19.55 -5.15
C TRP A 77 4.59 -20.46 -5.03
N GLY A 78 5.72 -20.07 -5.64
CA GLY A 78 6.97 -20.83 -5.55
C GLY A 78 7.66 -20.81 -4.18
N LYS A 79 7.24 -19.94 -3.25
CA LYS A 79 7.74 -19.90 -1.86
C LYS A 79 6.82 -20.60 -0.87
N ALA A 80 5.58 -20.87 -1.26
CA ALA A 80 4.60 -21.54 -0.42
C ALA A 80 4.74 -23.08 -0.42
N PHE A 81 5.62 -23.63 -1.28
CA PHE A 81 5.87 -25.07 -1.44
C PHE A 81 7.36 -25.39 -1.48
#